data_AF-A0A382F1Z2-F1
#
_entry.id   AF-A0A382F1Z2-F1
#
_cell.length_a   1.000
_cell.length_b   1.000
_cell.length_c   1.000
_cell.angle_alpha   90.00
_cell.angle_beta   90.00
_cell.angle_gamma   90.00
#
_symmetry.space_group_name_H-M   'P 1'
#
loop_
_entity.id
_entity.type
_entity.pdbx_description
1 polymer ?
#
loop_
_entity_poly.entity_id
_entity_poly.type
_entity_poly.pdbx_seq_one_letter_code
_entity_poly.pdbx_strand_id
1 'polypeptide(L)'
;MAKRWLAGTTAAVSETETDPLGQPVAALPGVGGERATRLAKLGIRTVIDLLWHGPRRYEDRNQPHEAKALAKGDTGTVAGPIVAAGVKRMRRGKSLFEFILDDGTARLHCRWWNMPYMERYYKTGDFVHVHGKL
;
A
#
# COMPACT_ATOMS: atom_id res chain seq x y z
N MET A 1 2.68 2.59 -67.76
CA MET A 1 1.41 1.83 -67.68
C MET A 1 1.78 0.35 -67.80
N ALA A 2 1.43 -0.59 -66.93
CA ALA A 2 0.34 -0.73 -65.98
C ALA A 2 0.82 -1.45 -64.70
N LYS A 3 0.26 -1.05 -63.56
CA LYS A 3 0.48 -1.65 -62.23
C LYS A 3 -0.16 -3.04 -62.19
N ARG A 4 0.60 -4.06 -61.77
CA ARG A 4 0.07 -5.38 -61.41
C ARG A 4 0.57 -5.71 -59.99
N TRP A 5 -0.16 -5.25 -59.00
CA TRP A 5 0.04 -5.65 -57.61
C TRP A 5 -0.66 -6.99 -57.43
N LEU A 6 0.12 -8.03 -57.10
CA LEU A 6 -0.41 -9.32 -56.68
C LEU A 6 -1.11 -9.12 -55.33
N ALA A 7 -2.37 -9.56 -55.26
CA ALA A 7 -3.17 -9.56 -54.05
C ALA A 7 -2.46 -10.41 -52.97
N GLY A 8 -1.89 -9.73 -51.98
CA GLY A 8 -1.55 -10.36 -50.71
C GLY A 8 -2.86 -10.68 -50.00
N THR A 9 -3.15 -11.95 -49.82
CA THR A 9 -4.18 -12.46 -48.92
C THR A 9 -3.98 -11.84 -47.53
N THR A 10 -4.85 -10.92 -47.14
CA THR A 10 -5.07 -10.59 -45.74
C THR A 10 -5.57 -11.87 -45.07
N ALA A 11 -4.67 -12.57 -44.39
CA ALA A 11 -5.06 -13.51 -43.37
C ALA A 11 -5.74 -12.68 -42.28
N ALA A 12 -7.05 -12.84 -42.14
CA ALA A 12 -7.79 -12.31 -41.01
C ALA A 12 -7.16 -12.89 -39.74
N VAL A 13 -6.64 -12.01 -38.89
CA VAL A 13 -6.21 -12.39 -37.55
C VAL A 13 -7.51 -12.69 -36.80
N SER A 14 -7.77 -13.97 -36.55
CA SER A 14 -8.92 -14.41 -35.77
C SER A 14 -8.70 -14.04 -34.30
N GLU A 15 -8.98 -12.80 -33.93
CA GLU A 15 -9.03 -12.36 -32.55
C GLU A 15 -10.28 -12.98 -31.90
N THR A 16 -10.11 -14.08 -31.17
CA THR A 16 -10.96 -14.33 -30.00
C THR A 16 -10.65 -13.23 -28.99
N GLU A 17 -11.27 -12.07 -29.20
CA GLU A 17 -11.13 -10.85 -28.40
C GLU A 17 -11.72 -11.11 -27.02
N THR A 18 -10.91 -11.69 -26.13
CA THR A 18 -11.27 -11.81 -24.72
C THR A 18 -11.20 -10.40 -24.15
N ASP A 19 -12.35 -9.76 -23.95
CA ASP A 19 -12.44 -8.45 -23.31
C ASP A 19 -11.78 -8.54 -21.92
N PRO A 20 -10.57 -7.97 -21.73
CA PRO A 20 -9.85 -8.09 -20.47
C PRO A 20 -10.50 -7.24 -19.37
N LEU A 21 -11.34 -6.26 -19.73
CA LEU A 21 -11.98 -5.32 -18.81
C LEU A 21 -13.29 -5.88 -18.25
N GLY A 22 -14.01 -6.68 -19.05
CA GLY A 22 -15.23 -7.38 -18.64
C GLY A 22 -15.01 -8.60 -17.74
N GLN A 23 -13.75 -9.03 -17.54
CA GLN A 23 -13.45 -10.20 -16.70
C GLN A 23 -13.84 -9.97 -15.24
N PRO A 24 -14.27 -11.02 -14.51
CA PRO A 24 -14.48 -10.94 -13.07
C PRO A 24 -13.20 -10.51 -12.34
N VAL A 25 -13.33 -9.66 -11.32
CA VAL A 25 -12.20 -9.15 -10.53
C VAL A 25 -11.40 -10.26 -9.84
N ALA A 26 -12.02 -11.43 -9.62
CA ALA A 26 -11.37 -12.62 -9.07
C ALA A 26 -10.36 -13.29 -10.02
N ALA A 27 -10.35 -12.93 -11.31
CA ALA A 27 -9.34 -13.37 -12.25
C ALA A 27 -7.97 -12.70 -12.00
N LEU A 28 -7.94 -11.58 -11.26
CA LEU A 28 -6.71 -10.86 -10.96
C LEU A 28 -5.86 -11.58 -9.91
N PRO A 29 -4.53 -11.63 -10.10
CA PRO A 29 -3.62 -12.21 -9.10
C PRO A 29 -3.73 -11.45 -7.77
N GLY A 30 -3.84 -12.20 -6.67
CA GLY A 30 -4.02 -11.65 -5.34
C GLY A 30 -5.48 -11.41 -4.92
N VAL A 31 -6.46 -11.52 -5.83
CA VAL A 31 -7.89 -11.40 -5.51
C VAL A 31 -8.52 -12.79 -5.32
N GLY A 32 -8.30 -13.38 -4.14
CA GLY A 32 -8.98 -14.61 -3.73
C GLY A 32 -10.47 -14.40 -3.43
N GLY A 33 -11.22 -15.49 -3.26
CA GLY A 33 -12.69 -15.45 -3.06
C GLY A 33 -13.16 -14.55 -1.92
N GLU A 34 -12.42 -14.46 -0.81
CA GLU A 34 -12.74 -13.54 0.29
C GLU A 34 -12.62 -12.07 -0.14
N ARG A 35 -11.55 -11.71 -0.86
CA ARG A 35 -11.36 -10.34 -1.37
C ARG A 35 -12.41 -10.01 -2.43
N ALA A 36 -12.71 -10.95 -3.33
CA ALA A 36 -13.78 -10.79 -4.32
C ALA A 36 -15.14 -10.54 -3.66
N THR A 37 -15.46 -11.26 -2.57
CA THR A 37 -16.69 -11.05 -1.80
C THR A 37 -16.73 -9.67 -1.15
N ARG A 38 -15.61 -9.18 -0.62
CA ARG A 38 -15.52 -7.82 -0.05
C ARG A 38 -15.64 -6.74 -1.14
N LEU A 39 -15.03 -6.93 -2.30
CA LEU A 39 -15.13 -6.04 -3.46
C LEU A 39 -16.56 -5.97 -4.00
N ALA A 40 -17.25 -7.11 -4.07
CA ALA A 40 -18.64 -7.16 -4.51
C ALA A 40 -19.58 -6.35 -3.59
N LYS A 41 -19.30 -6.25 -2.29
CA LYS A 41 -20.04 -5.38 -1.36
C LYS A 41 -19.84 -3.89 -1.65
N LEU A 42 -18.74 -3.52 -2.31
CA LEU A 42 -18.47 -2.17 -2.80
C LEU A 42 -19.02 -1.93 -4.21
N GLY A 43 -19.73 -2.92 -4.80
CA GLY A 43 -20.23 -2.86 -6.17
C GLY A 43 -19.20 -3.25 -7.25
N ILE A 44 -18.00 -3.67 -6.85
CA ILE A 44 -16.90 -3.98 -7.77
C ILE A 44 -16.95 -5.48 -8.12
N ARG A 45 -17.30 -5.80 -9.37
CA ARG A 45 -17.43 -7.20 -9.83
C ARG A 45 -16.46 -7.53 -10.97
N THR A 46 -16.13 -6.54 -11.79
CA THR A 46 -15.28 -6.69 -12.97
C THR A 46 -13.97 -5.91 -12.85
N VAL A 47 -13.03 -6.15 -13.76
CA VAL A 47 -11.78 -5.39 -13.84
C VAL A 47 -12.06 -3.91 -14.13
N ILE A 48 -13.02 -3.60 -15.00
CA ILE A 48 -13.40 -2.21 -15.30
C ILE A 48 -13.97 -1.47 -14.08
N ASP A 49 -14.77 -2.15 -13.25
CA ASP A 49 -15.30 -1.56 -12.01
C ASP A 49 -14.16 -1.19 -11.05
N LEU A 50 -13.13 -2.04 -10.96
CA LEU A 50 -11.98 -1.82 -10.09
C LEU A 50 -11.12 -0.64 -10.58
N LEU A 51 -10.89 -0.54 -11.89
CA LEU A 51 -10.12 0.57 -12.47
C LEU A 51 -10.82 1.91 -12.28
N TRP A 52 -12.15 1.93 -12.37
CA TRP A 52 -12.95 3.13 -12.09
C TRP A 52 -13.14 3.42 -10.60
N HIS A 53 -12.80 2.48 -9.71
CA HIS A 53 -12.82 2.70 -8.28
C HIS A 53 -11.57 3.44 -7.79
N GLY A 54 -11.52 4.74 -8.10
CA GLY A 54 -10.40 5.60 -7.74
C GLY A 54 -10.19 5.75 -6.22
N PRO A 55 -8.96 6.07 -5.77
CA PRO A 55 -8.67 6.32 -4.36
C PRO A 55 -9.52 7.46 -3.77
N ARG A 56 -9.99 7.28 -2.53
CA ARG A 56 -10.71 8.35 -1.79
C ARG A 56 -9.81 9.56 -1.48
N ARG A 57 -8.52 9.30 -1.22
CA ARG A 57 -7.52 10.31 -0.89
C ARG A 57 -6.17 9.84 -1.43
N TYR A 58 -5.45 10.76 -2.04
CA TYR A 58 -4.03 10.60 -2.34
C TYR A 58 -3.22 11.13 -1.16
N GLU A 59 -2.31 10.31 -0.64
CA GLU A 59 -1.40 10.70 0.44
C GLU A 59 -0.01 10.91 -0.13
N ASP A 60 0.43 12.17 -0.17
CA ASP A 60 1.82 12.47 -0.50
C ASP A 60 2.71 12.20 0.71
N ARG A 61 3.65 11.27 0.54
CA ARG A 61 4.63 10.86 1.56
C ARG A 61 6.06 11.00 1.05
N ASN A 62 6.27 11.75 -0.03
CA ASN A 62 7.59 11.88 -0.67
C ASN A 62 8.55 12.78 0.11
N GLN A 63 8.03 13.66 0.97
CA GLN A 63 8.84 14.62 1.73
C GLN A 63 8.62 14.40 3.23
N PRO A 64 9.55 13.68 3.89
CA PRO A 64 9.56 13.60 5.34
C PRO A 64 9.78 14.99 5.95
N HIS A 65 9.04 15.29 7.01
CA HIS A 65 9.25 16.46 7.85
C HIS A 65 10.30 16.15 8.92
N GLU A 66 10.98 17.19 9.40
CA GLU A 66 11.73 17.10 10.65
C GLU A 66 10.77 16.83 11.82
N ALA A 67 11.15 15.90 12.69
CA ALA A 67 10.38 15.53 13.87
C ALA A 67 10.08 16.74 14.76
N LYS A 68 11.03 17.67 14.89
CA LYS A 68 10.88 18.90 15.67
C LYS A 68 9.84 19.87 15.11
N ALA A 69 9.59 19.83 13.80
CA ALA A 69 8.65 20.72 13.14
C ALA A 69 7.18 20.30 13.32
N LEU A 70 6.93 19.05 13.76
CA LEU A 70 5.58 18.54 13.97
C LEU A 70 5.01 19.01 15.31
N ALA A 71 3.82 19.60 15.28
CA ALA A 71 3.07 19.94 16.47
C ALA A 71 2.01 18.87 16.78
N LYS A 72 1.54 18.86 18.04
CA LYS A 72 0.47 17.95 18.46
C LYS A 72 -0.78 18.18 17.62
N GLY A 73 -1.31 17.11 17.03
CA GLY A 73 -2.45 17.18 16.13
C GLY A 73 -2.08 17.13 14.64
N ASP A 74 -0.83 17.41 14.30
CA ASP A 74 -0.36 17.34 12.91
C ASP A 74 -0.28 15.89 12.44
N THR A 75 -0.51 15.70 11.14
CA THR A 75 -0.28 14.42 10.48
C THR A 75 0.89 14.60 9.53
N GLY A 76 1.94 13.82 9.73
CA GLY A 76 3.17 13.97 8.98
C GLY A 76 3.90 12.65 8.80
N THR A 77 4.84 12.66 7.85
CA THR A 77 5.80 11.59 7.65
C THR A 77 7.14 12.03 8.23
N VAL A 78 7.82 11.18 8.99
CA VAL A 78 9.19 11.40 9.49
C VAL A 78 10.04 10.19 9.13
N ALA A 79 11.29 10.43 8.78
CA ALA A 79 12.24 9.38 8.42
C ALA A 79 13.48 9.46 9.31
N GLY A 80 13.98 8.31 9.76
CA GLY A 80 15.16 8.27 10.62
C GLY A 80 15.48 6.87 11.13
N PRO A 81 16.65 6.69 11.74
CA PRO A 81 17.03 5.44 12.38
C PRO A 81 16.21 5.18 13.65
N ILE A 82 15.94 3.91 13.91
CA ILE A 82 15.44 3.45 15.20
C ILE A 82 16.60 3.44 16.19
N VAL A 83 16.47 4.20 17.29
CA VAL A 83 17.49 4.25 18.37
C VAL A 83 17.18 3.31 19.53
N ALA A 84 15.92 2.93 19.70
CA ALA A 84 15.49 1.93 20.67
C ALA A 84 14.19 1.28 20.22
N ALA A 85 14.00 -0.01 20.48
CA ALA A 85 12.76 -0.74 20.22
C ALA A 85 12.53 -1.78 21.31
N GLY A 86 11.26 -2.10 21.59
CA GLY A 86 10.92 -3.18 22.51
C GLY A 86 9.42 -3.42 22.68
N VAL A 87 9.10 -4.57 23.29
CA VAL A 87 7.73 -4.96 23.61
C VAL A 87 7.51 -4.89 25.12
N LYS A 88 6.57 -4.03 25.54
CA LYS A 88 6.04 -4.03 26.89
C LYS A 88 4.80 -4.93 26.98
N ARG A 89 4.91 -6.04 27.71
CA ARG A 89 3.75 -6.89 28.06
C ARG A 89 3.06 -6.34 29.31
N MET A 90 1.74 -6.24 29.26
CA MET A 90 0.89 -5.69 30.33
C MET A 90 -0.06 -6.76 30.88
N ARG A 91 -0.74 -6.44 31.98
CA ARG A 91 -1.76 -7.31 32.58
C ARG A 91 -2.89 -7.57 31.57
N ARG A 92 -3.57 -8.72 31.73
CA ARG A 92 -4.71 -9.15 30.91
C ARG A 92 -4.37 -9.40 29.42
N GLY A 93 -3.14 -9.84 29.14
CA GLY A 93 -2.71 -10.23 27.79
C GLY A 93 -2.48 -9.07 26.81
N LYS A 94 -2.56 -7.82 27.28
CA LYS A 94 -2.28 -6.64 26.44
C LYS A 94 -0.78 -6.48 26.23
N SER A 95 -0.39 -5.96 25.08
CA SER A 95 1.01 -5.61 24.80
C SER A 95 1.10 -4.27 24.09
N LEU A 96 2.27 -3.63 24.21
CA LEU A 96 2.62 -2.42 23.48
C LEU A 96 4.00 -2.66 22.88
N PHE A 97 4.08 -2.68 21.57
CA PHE A 97 5.36 -2.54 20.88
C PHE A 97 5.62 -1.05 20.70
N GLU A 98 6.84 -0.61 21.03
CA GLU A 98 7.28 0.76 20.87
C GLU A 98 8.67 0.78 20.26
N PHE A 99 8.88 1.70 19.33
CA PHE A 99 10.23 2.11 18.98
C PHE A 99 10.37 3.63 19.02
N ILE A 100 11.60 4.08 19.23
CA ILE A 100 11.99 5.48 19.23
C ILE A 100 12.76 5.74 17.95
N LEU A 101 12.23 6.65 17.15
CA LEU A 101 12.89 7.20 15.97
C LEU A 101 13.60 8.49 16.38
N ASP A 102 14.85 8.65 15.93
CA ASP A 102 15.62 9.88 16.13
C ASP A 102 16.13 10.37 14.77
N ASP A 103 15.61 11.48 14.28
CA ASP A 103 16.01 12.08 13.00
C ASP A 103 17.16 13.10 13.17
N GLY A 104 17.70 13.23 14.39
CA GLY A 104 18.70 14.24 14.77
C GLY A 104 18.11 15.57 15.23
N THR A 105 16.82 15.84 14.98
CA THR A 105 16.13 17.06 15.41
C THR A 105 15.27 16.83 16.65
N ALA A 106 14.57 15.71 16.72
CA ALA A 106 13.79 15.28 17.87
C ALA A 106 13.56 13.76 17.87
N ARG A 107 13.10 13.24 19.02
CA ARG A 107 12.76 11.83 19.18
C ARG A 107 11.26 11.61 19.12
N LEU A 108 10.82 10.64 18.32
CA LEU A 108 9.42 10.26 18.21
C LEU A 108 9.19 8.85 18.74
N HIS A 109 8.23 8.75 19.67
CA HIS A 109 7.75 7.50 20.23
C HIS A 109 6.66 6.91 19.33
N CYS A 110 7.00 5.88 18.57
CA CYS A 110 6.07 5.20 17.68
C CYS A 110 5.51 3.96 18.39
N ARG A 111 4.18 3.84 18.50
CA ARG A 111 3.51 2.90 19.40
C ARG A 111 2.44 2.06 18.71
N TRP A 112 2.49 0.75 18.92
CA TRP A 112 1.51 -0.21 18.40
C TRP A 112 0.92 -1.07 19.51
N TRP A 113 -0.41 -0.98 19.66
CA TRP A 113 -1.14 -1.74 20.66
C TRP A 113 -1.42 -3.17 20.20
N ASN A 114 -1.16 -4.14 21.07
CA ASN A 114 -1.40 -5.56 20.88
C ASN A 114 -0.73 -6.17 19.63
N MET A 115 0.39 -5.60 19.19
CA MET A 115 1.14 -6.05 18.02
C MET A 115 2.59 -6.43 18.39
N PRO A 116 2.80 -7.44 19.25
CA PRO A 116 4.13 -7.82 19.73
C PRO A 116 5.00 -8.42 18.63
N TYR A 117 4.39 -8.88 17.52
CA TYR A 117 5.12 -9.45 16.39
C TYR A 117 6.01 -8.43 15.66
N MET A 118 5.76 -7.12 15.85
CA MET A 118 6.51 -6.05 15.21
C MET A 118 8.00 -6.04 15.58
N GLU A 119 8.36 -6.56 16.75
CA GLU A 119 9.76 -6.76 17.18
C GLU A 119 10.56 -7.68 16.25
N ARG A 120 9.88 -8.53 15.45
CA ARG A 120 10.55 -9.36 14.43
C ARG A 120 10.94 -8.58 13.17
N TYR A 121 10.23 -7.49 12.90
CA TYR A 121 10.36 -6.71 11.67
C TYR A 121 11.23 -5.46 11.85
N TYR A 122 11.23 -4.87 13.05
CA TYR A 122 11.92 -3.62 13.33
C TYR A 122 12.96 -3.80 14.43
N LYS A 123 14.19 -3.38 14.15
CA LYS A 123 15.34 -3.48 15.04
C LYS A 123 16.01 -2.12 15.18
N THR A 124 16.72 -1.93 16.29
CA THR A 124 17.59 -0.76 16.46
C THR A 124 18.60 -0.71 15.31
N GLY A 125 18.76 0.47 14.72
CA GLY A 125 19.60 0.73 13.56
C GLY A 125 18.85 0.70 12.21
N ASP A 126 17.64 0.14 12.16
CA ASP A 126 16.84 0.18 10.92
C ASP A 126 16.45 1.62 10.57
N PHE A 127 16.57 1.99 9.30
CA PHE A 127 16.10 3.26 8.79
C PHE A 127 14.66 3.13 8.30
N VAL A 128 13.74 3.87 8.93
CA VAL A 128 12.30 3.71 8.69
C VAL A 128 11.64 5.03 8.32
N HIS A 129 10.54 4.94 7.57
CA HIS A 129 9.62 6.05 7.32
C HIS A 129 8.35 5.78 8.12
N VAL A 130 8.00 6.69 9.03
CA VAL A 130 6.79 6.59 9.85
C VAL A 130 5.84 7.71 9.47
N HIS A 131 4.60 7.33 9.16
CA HIS A 131 3.52 8.28 8.90
C HIS A 131 2.45 8.14 9.98
N GLY A 132 2.01 9.26 10.55
CA GLY A 132 0.99 9.24 11.57
C GLY A 132 0.66 10.62 12.12
N LYS A 133 -0.23 10.61 13.10
CA LYS A 133 -0.64 11.80 13.84
C LYS A 133 0.14 11.90 15.15
N LEU A 134 0.60 13.10 15.49
CA LEU A 134 1.28 13.40 16.76
C LEU A 134 0.30 13.73 17.90
#